data_AF-A0A7C7KVK8-F1
#
_entry.id   AF-A0A7C7KVK8-F1
#
_cell.length_a   1.000
_cell.length_b   1.000
_cell.length_c   1.000
_cell.angle_alpha   90.00
_cell.angle_beta   90.00
_cell.angle_gamma   90.00
#
_symmetry.space_group_name_H-M   'P 1'
#
loop_
_entity.id
_entity.type
_entity.pdbx_description
1 polymer ?
#
loop_
_entity_poly.entity_id
_entity_poly.type
_entity_poly.pdbx_seq_one_letter_code
_entity_poly.pdbx_strand_id
1 'polypeptide(L)'
;MRSNCNDYGCHDGHDVMNERMRFRVGEFYPESLIKAVEEVRWKSRWRISVYGRDERWVVKLWRVFIPVTIIEVRNKEVTIRSSEGWVVWEAYCARVERQEPLRQLIRDIRFAEWMKREFGEW
;
A
#
# COMPACT_ATOMS: atom_id res chain seq x y z
N MET A 1 20.50 -11.21 4.97
CA MET A 1 19.84 -10.52 3.84
C MET A 1 19.11 -9.32 4.41
N ARG A 2 19.54 -8.09 4.08
CA ARG A 2 18.89 -6.85 4.55
C ARG A 2 17.72 -6.56 3.63
N SER A 3 16.52 -6.43 4.20
CA SER A 3 15.29 -6.12 3.46
C SER A 3 15.40 -4.72 2.87
N ASN A 4 15.15 -4.58 1.56
CA ASN A 4 15.21 -3.31 0.84
C ASN A 4 13.90 -2.52 1.06
N CYS A 5 13.66 -2.14 2.32
CA CYS A 5 12.43 -1.50 2.79
C CYS A 5 12.34 0.02 2.53
N ASN A 6 13.33 0.62 1.85
CA ASN A 6 13.44 2.07 1.75
C ASN A 6 12.45 2.73 0.78
N ASP A 7 11.91 2.01 -0.21
CA ASP A 7 11.03 2.61 -1.23
C ASP A 7 9.56 2.73 -0.82
N TYR A 8 9.17 2.04 0.27
CA TYR A 8 7.78 1.96 0.76
C TYR A 8 7.59 2.40 2.22
N GLY A 9 8.67 2.83 2.90
CA GLY A 9 8.61 3.47 4.21
C GLY A 9 8.32 2.54 5.38
N CYS A 10 8.91 1.34 5.42
CA CYS A 10 8.87 0.51 6.63
C CYS A 10 10.00 0.96 7.56
N HIS A 11 9.65 1.72 8.60
CA HIS A 11 10.59 2.03 9.69
C HIS A 11 10.53 0.93 10.75
N ASP A 12 11.70 0.49 11.21
CA ASP A 12 11.84 -0.44 12.32
C ASP A 12 11.08 0.12 13.53
N GLY A 13 10.10 -0.64 14.01
CA GLY A 13 9.21 -0.22 15.07
C GLY A 13 10.01 0.11 16.33
N HIS A 14 9.95 1.36 16.77
CA HIS A 14 9.99 1.81 18.16
C HIS A 14 9.91 3.34 18.14
N ASP A 15 8.69 3.87 18.35
CA ASP A 15 8.31 5.24 18.76
C ASP A 15 7.04 5.73 18.04
N VAL A 16 5.95 4.96 18.14
CA VAL A 16 4.63 5.39 17.62
C VAL A 16 3.72 5.77 18.78
N MET A 17 4.13 6.78 19.54
CA MET A 17 3.22 7.52 20.40
C MET A 17 3.07 8.95 19.84
N ASN A 18 1.90 9.21 19.24
CA ASN A 18 1.33 10.50 18.87
C ASN A 18 1.73 11.24 17.58
N GLU A 19 2.58 10.72 16.71
CA GLU A 19 2.90 11.43 15.47
C GLU A 19 2.11 10.92 14.26
N ARG A 20 1.37 11.83 13.63
CA ARG A 20 0.78 11.61 12.31
C ARG A 20 1.93 11.40 11.33
N MET A 21 2.18 10.17 10.92
CA MET A 21 3.25 9.85 9.98
C MET A 21 2.83 10.27 8.57
N ARG A 22 3.72 10.99 7.88
CA ARG A 22 3.55 11.37 6.48
C ARG A 22 4.80 11.05 5.69
N PHE A 23 4.65 10.37 4.57
CA PHE A 23 5.76 10.06 3.69
C PHE A 23 5.26 9.90 2.26
N ARG A 24 6.20 9.97 1.31
CA ARG A 24 5.94 9.83 -0.11
C ARG A 24 6.37 8.45 -0.57
N VAL A 25 5.53 7.78 -1.35
CA VAL A 25 5.83 6.46 -1.93
C VAL A 25 6.21 6.59 -3.40
N GLY A 26 7.10 5.71 -3.88
CA GLY A 26 7.49 5.68 -5.29
C GLY A 26 6.31 5.31 -6.21
N GLU A 27 5.67 4.19 -5.90
CA GLU A 27 4.45 3.70 -6.56
C GLU A 27 3.39 3.30 -5.54
N PHE A 28 2.13 3.57 -5.86
CA PHE A 28 0.98 3.23 -5.03
C PHE A 28 0.05 2.28 -5.79
N TYR A 29 -0.34 1.18 -5.14
CA TYR A 29 -1.13 0.11 -5.76
C TYR A 29 -2.47 -0.06 -5.05
N PRO A 30 -3.55 0.55 -5.56
CA PRO A 30 -4.86 0.52 -4.92
C PRO A 30 -5.38 -0.88 -4.57
N GLU A 31 -5.19 -1.84 -5.48
CA GLU A 31 -5.67 -3.21 -5.33
C GLU A 31 -4.98 -3.91 -4.14
N SER A 32 -3.71 -3.58 -3.91
CA SER A 32 -2.95 -4.09 -2.77
C SER A 32 -3.49 -3.51 -1.46
N LEU A 33 -3.87 -2.23 -1.43
CA LEU A 33 -4.46 -1.59 -0.26
C LEU A 33 -5.85 -2.16 0.05
N ILE A 34 -6.68 -2.39 -0.97
CA ILE A 34 -8.01 -3.00 -0.79
C ILE A 34 -7.88 -4.37 -0.11
N LYS A 35 -6.99 -5.21 -0.63
CA LYS A 35 -6.76 -6.55 -0.08
C LYS A 35 -6.11 -6.52 1.31
N ALA A 36 -5.20 -5.57 1.58
CA ALA A 36 -4.67 -5.37 2.92
C ALA A 36 -5.78 -5.05 3.92
N VAL A 37 -6.72 -4.17 3.55
CA VAL A 37 -7.88 -3.83 4.40
C VAL A 37 -8.79 -5.03 4.61
N GLU A 38 -9.05 -5.85 3.58
CA GLU A 38 -9.82 -7.10 3.73
C GLU A 38 -9.15 -8.09 4.71
N GLU A 39 -7.83 -8.28 4.60
CA GLU A 39 -7.08 -9.15 5.49
C GLU A 39 -7.11 -8.66 6.94
N VAL A 40 -6.86 -7.37 7.16
CA VAL A 40 -6.92 -6.79 8.51
C VAL A 40 -8.33 -6.91 9.06
N ARG A 41 -9.36 -6.59 8.26
CA ARG A 41 -10.77 -6.78 8.66
C ARG A 41 -11.03 -8.20 9.13
N TRP A 42 -10.51 -9.21 8.43
CA TRP A 42 -10.68 -10.61 8.83
C TRP A 42 -9.92 -10.96 10.11
N LYS A 43 -8.64 -10.57 10.22
CA LYS A 43 -7.76 -10.92 11.35
C LYS A 43 -8.18 -10.23 12.65
N SER A 44 -8.44 -8.93 12.62
CA SER A 44 -8.74 -8.13 13.80
C SER A 44 -10.24 -7.99 14.07
N ARG A 45 -11.09 -8.44 13.14
CA ARG A 45 -12.56 -8.24 13.15
C ARG A 45 -12.98 -6.77 13.25
N TRP A 46 -12.08 -5.84 12.88
CA TRP A 46 -12.39 -4.42 12.88
C TRP A 46 -13.38 -4.07 11.78
N ARG A 47 -14.30 -3.17 12.10
CA ARG A 47 -15.18 -2.57 11.09
C ARG A 47 -14.42 -1.47 10.35
N ILE A 48 -13.57 -1.89 9.42
CA ILE A 48 -12.70 -1.04 8.61
C ILE A 48 -13.19 -1.02 7.16
N SER A 49 -13.08 0.10 6.45
CA SER A 49 -13.41 0.23 5.03
C SER A 49 -12.40 1.09 4.29
N VAL A 50 -12.29 0.86 2.98
CA VAL A 50 -11.42 1.59 2.07
C VAL A 50 -12.27 2.21 0.98
N TYR A 51 -11.92 3.42 0.57
CA TYR A 51 -12.60 4.18 -0.47
C TYR A 51 -11.57 4.83 -1.38
N GLY A 52 -11.77 4.74 -2.70
CA GLY A 52 -10.93 5.37 -3.72
C GLY A 52 -11.75 6.23 -4.66
N ARG A 53 -11.29 7.46 -4.94
CA ARG A 53 -11.86 8.34 -5.98
C ARG A 53 -10.79 9.25 -6.57
N ASP A 54 -10.77 9.34 -7.90
CA ASP A 54 -9.88 10.14 -8.75
C ASP A 54 -8.38 9.82 -8.52
N GLU A 55 -7.78 10.26 -7.42
CA GLU A 55 -6.40 9.93 -7.02
C GLU A 55 -6.23 9.88 -5.49
N ARG A 56 -7.36 9.83 -4.77
CA ARG A 56 -7.42 9.84 -3.32
C ARG A 56 -7.95 8.52 -2.81
N TRP A 57 -7.19 7.90 -1.92
CA TRP A 57 -7.58 6.70 -1.20
C TRP A 57 -7.66 6.99 0.29
N VAL A 58 -8.74 6.54 0.91
CA VAL A 58 -8.99 6.78 2.34
C VAL A 58 -9.39 5.47 2.98
N VAL A 59 -8.69 5.11 4.06
CA VAL A 59 -9.07 4.00 4.92
C VAL A 59 -9.72 4.56 6.17
N LYS A 60 -10.92 4.08 6.48
CA LYS A 60 -11.70 4.48 7.63
C LYS A 60 -11.94 3.29 8.56
N LEU A 61 -11.76 3.52 9.84
CA LEU A 61 -12.11 2.59 10.92
C LEU A 61 -13.35 3.11 11.65
N TRP A 62 -14.38 2.28 11.79
CA TRP A 62 -15.56 2.63 12.58
C TRP A 62 -15.25 2.47 14.07
N ARG A 63 -15.27 3.59 14.79
CA ARG A 63 -15.22 3.61 16.25
C ARG A 63 -16.63 3.86 16.77
N VAL A 64 -17.21 2.84 17.41
CA VAL A 64 -18.60 2.85 17.89
C VAL A 64 -19.60 3.10 16.75
N PHE A 65 -19.92 4.36 16.44
CA PHE A 65 -20.80 4.75 15.34
C PHE A 65 -20.20 5.81 14.40
N ILE A 66 -18.95 6.23 14.63
CA ILE A 66 -18.31 7.30 13.85
C ILE A 66 -17.16 6.70 13.02
N PRO A 67 -17.18 6.84 11.68
CA PRO A 67 -16.07 6.43 10.83
C PRO A 67 -14.92 7.43 10.94
N VAL A 68 -13.78 6.98 11.44
CA VAL A 68 -12.56 7.77 11.61
C VAL A 68 -11.56 7.42 10.51
N THR A 69 -11.01 8.41 9.83
CA THR A 69 -9.94 8.20 8.85
C THR A 69 -8.64 7.81 9.55
N ILE A 70 -8.09 6.65 9.21
CA ILE A 70 -6.84 6.11 9.76
C ILE A 70 -5.67 6.11 8.77
N ILE A 71 -5.97 6.06 7.47
CA ILE A 71 -4.99 6.28 6.38
C ILE A 71 -5.62 7.20 5.34
N GLU A 72 -4.82 8.09 4.80
CA GLU A 72 -5.13 8.86 3.60
C GLU A 72 -3.96 8.77 2.63
N VAL A 73 -4.23 8.48 1.36
CA VAL A 73 -3.26 8.52 0.28
C VAL A 73 -3.75 9.51 -0.77
N ARG A 74 -2.93 10.48 -1.13
CA ARG A 74 -3.22 11.45 -2.18
C ARG A 74 -1.95 11.74 -2.95
N ASN A 75 -1.97 11.60 -4.27
CA ASN A 75 -0.82 11.94 -5.13
C ASN A 75 0.49 11.27 -4.66
N LYS A 76 0.41 10.00 -4.23
CA LYS A 76 1.52 9.22 -3.64
C LYS A 76 2.04 9.72 -2.29
N GLU A 77 1.41 10.72 -1.68
CA GLU A 77 1.63 11.08 -0.29
C GLU A 77 0.71 10.23 0.59
N VAL A 78 1.29 9.52 1.55
CA VAL A 78 0.61 8.66 2.51
C VAL A 78 0.63 9.35 3.85
N THR A 79 -0.54 9.50 4.47
CA THR A 79 -0.72 10.02 5.82
C THR A 79 -1.38 8.94 6.69
N ILE A 80 -0.66 8.48 7.71
CA ILE A 80 -1.16 7.53 8.70
C ILE A 80 -1.53 8.31 9.96
N ARG A 81 -2.76 8.11 10.44
CA ARG A 81 -3.35 8.93 11.51
C ARG A 81 -3.55 8.20 12.83
N SER A 82 -3.32 6.89 12.87
CA SER A 82 -3.44 6.08 14.08
C SER A 82 -2.59 4.80 13.97
N SER A 83 -2.42 4.11 15.10
CA SER A 83 -1.73 2.81 15.16
C SER A 83 -2.46 1.74 14.36
N GLU A 84 -3.80 1.76 14.29
CA GLU A 84 -4.56 0.86 13.41
C GLU A 84 -4.30 1.16 11.92
N GLY A 85 -4.10 2.43 11.58
CA GLY A 85 -3.65 2.82 10.26
C GLY A 85 -2.27 2.24 9.94
N TRP A 86 -1.36 2.22 10.92
CA TRP A 86 -0.05 1.60 10.75
C TRP A 86 -0.15 0.09 10.47
N VAL A 87 -0.97 -0.64 11.24
CA VAL A 87 -1.21 -2.08 11.02
C VAL A 87 -1.69 -2.38 9.60
N VAL A 88 -2.59 -1.55 9.08
CA VAL A 88 -3.09 -1.70 7.70
C VAL A 88 -2.01 -1.37 6.68
N TRP A 89 -1.16 -0.38 6.96
CA TRP A 89 -0.05 -0.01 6.10
C TRP A 89 1.03 -1.09 6.05
N GLU A 90 1.40 -1.70 7.17
CA GLU A 90 2.31 -2.84 7.21
C GLU A 90 1.79 -4.02 6.39
N ALA A 91 0.49 -4.32 6.52
CA ALA A 91 -0.17 -5.34 5.70
C ALA A 91 -0.13 -5.00 4.20
N TYR A 92 -0.24 -3.72 3.85
CA TYR A 92 -0.07 -3.25 2.46
C TYR A 92 1.36 -3.47 1.96
N CYS A 93 2.37 -3.03 2.72
CA CYS A 93 3.78 -3.18 2.34
C CYS A 93 4.16 -4.65 2.13
N ALA A 94 3.78 -5.53 3.08
CA ALA A 94 4.03 -6.96 2.97
C ALA A 94 3.39 -7.60 1.72
N ARG A 95 2.25 -7.07 1.26
CA ARG A 95 1.61 -7.52 0.02
C ARG A 95 2.33 -7.01 -1.22
N VAL A 96 2.75 -5.74 -1.21
CA VAL A 96 3.52 -5.15 -2.31
C VAL A 96 4.83 -5.90 -2.51
N GLU A 97 5.58 -6.16 -1.45
CA GLU A 97 6.85 -6.91 -1.50
C GLU A 97 6.67 -8.31 -2.10
N ARG A 98 5.60 -9.01 -1.72
CA ARG A 98 5.29 -10.35 -2.28
C ARG A 98 4.92 -10.31 -3.77
N GLN A 99 4.39 -9.19 -4.24
CA GLN A 99 3.99 -9.03 -5.64
C GLN A 99 5.12 -8.50 -6.53
N GLU A 100 6.20 -7.98 -5.95
CA GLU A 100 7.30 -7.38 -6.69
C GLU A 100 7.94 -8.32 -7.73
N PRO A 101 8.18 -9.61 -7.43
CA PRO A 101 8.71 -10.54 -8.44
C PRO A 101 7.77 -10.72 -9.63
N LEU A 102 6.45 -10.77 -9.39
CA LEU A 102 5.44 -10.90 -10.44
C LEU A 102 5.37 -9.63 -11.29
N ARG A 103 5.51 -8.46 -10.67
CA ARG A 103 5.52 -7.18 -11.38
C ARG A 103 6.75 -7.00 -12.23
N GLN A 104 7.91 -7.40 -11.73
CA GLN A 104 9.13 -7.42 -12.51
C GLN A 104 8.95 -8.31 -13.75
N LEU A 105 8.40 -9.51 -13.59
CA LEU A 105 8.10 -10.39 -14.70
C LEU A 105 7.14 -9.76 -15.73
N ILE A 106 6.07 -9.10 -15.29
CA ILE A 106 5.14 -8.40 -16.20
C ILE A 106 5.85 -7.28 -16.96
N ARG A 107 6.74 -6.53 -16.31
CA ARG A 107 7.54 -5.48 -16.95
C ARG A 107 8.47 -6.08 -18.00
N ASP A 108 9.14 -7.17 -17.68
CA ASP A 108 10.06 -7.85 -18.59
C ASP A 108 9.32 -8.41 -19.82
N ILE A 109 8.13 -9.01 -19.63
CA ILE A 109 7.29 -9.50 -20.73
C ILE A 109 6.86 -8.33 -21.63
N ARG A 110 6.35 -7.23 -21.06
CA ARG A 110 5.94 -6.06 -21.84
C ARG A 110 7.11 -5.44 -22.59
N PHE A 111 8.28 -5.42 -21.99
CA PHE A 111 9.50 -4.97 -22.64
C PHE A 111 9.87 -5.88 -23.81
N ALA A 112 9.79 -7.20 -23.65
CA ALA A 112 10.03 -8.15 -24.73
C ALA A 112 9.00 -8.01 -25.88
N GLU A 113 7.72 -7.81 -25.56
CA GLU A 113 6.68 -7.54 -26.54
C GLU A 113 6.92 -6.23 -27.31
N TRP A 114 7.32 -5.17 -26.59
CA TRP A 114 7.70 -3.91 -27.20
C TRP A 114 8.91 -4.07 -28.13
N MET A 115 9.98 -4.73 -27.66
CA MET A 115 11.17 -5.03 -28.46
C MET A 115 10.82 -5.80 -29.73
N LYS A 116 9.95 -6.82 -29.62
CA LYS A 116 9.48 -7.60 -30.77
C LYS A 116 8.68 -6.77 -31.77
N ARG A 117 7.90 -5.79 -31.30
CA ARG A 117 7.13 -4.89 -32.17
C ARG A 117 8.02 -3.85 -32.86
N GLU A 118 9.01 -3.32 -32.16
CA GLU A 118 9.86 -2.23 -32.62
C GLU A 118 10.99 -2.71 -33.54
N PHE A 119 11.50 -3.92 -33.30
CA PHE A 119 12.69 -4.46 -33.98
C PHE A 119 12.44 -5.85 -34.61
N GLY A 120 11.18 -6.18 -34.90
CA GLY A 120 10.75 -7.54 -35.22
C GLY A 120 11.40 -8.19 -36.45
N GLU A 121 12.56 -8.82 -36.25
CA GLU A 121 13.05 -9.98 -37.01
C GLU A 121 13.84 -10.89 -36.07
N TRP A 122 13.36 -12.13 -35.85
CA TRP A 122 14.11 -13.38 -35.61
C TRP A 122 13.19 -14.57 -35.90
#